data_AF-F0IZQ9-F1
#
_entry.id   AF-F0IZQ9-F1
#
_cell.length_a   1.000
_cell.length_b   1.000
_cell.length_c   1.000
_cell.angle_alpha   90.00
_cell.angle_beta   90.00
_cell.angle_gamma   90.00
#
_symmetry.space_group_name_H-M   'P 1'
#
loop_
_entity.id
_entity.type
_entity.pdbx_description
1 polymer ?
#
loop_
_entity_poly.entity_id
_entity_poly.type
_entity_poly.pdbx_seq_one_letter_code
_entity_poly.pdbx_strand_id
1 'polypeptide(L)'
;MRALDIAATGMQAQQTNVEVISNNIANMTTTGYKAQRVAFQDLLYQDLRRAGSNSSDAGTIVPSGTQIGLGVKTAAIYRIDQQGNLQQTNNTLDMAISGNGWFQVTLPSGQTAYTRDGTFGLSPNGTIVTADGYVVQPGIQIPTNATNVTINASGQVQVSLPGQTAPQTVGQLQLAVFPNDAGLAAQGGNLFLQTAASGNPVTGAPSAPGFGTVMQGFVENSNVNVVSEVTDLITAQRAYDMNSQVVTATNQMLSTLTQL
;
A
#
# COMPACT_ATOMS: atom_id res chain seq x y z
N MET A 1 -15.30 -29.90 -15.91
CA MET A 1 -16.57 -29.15 -16.06
C MET A 1 -16.23 -27.68 -15.96
N ARG A 2 -16.25 -26.94 -17.08
CA ARG A 2 -15.75 -25.54 -17.13
C ARG A 2 -16.39 -24.61 -16.10
N ALA A 3 -17.65 -24.84 -15.75
CA ALA A 3 -18.37 -24.06 -14.74
C ALA A 3 -17.75 -24.18 -13.33
N LEU A 4 -17.22 -25.37 -12.96
CA LEU A 4 -16.53 -25.56 -11.67
C LEU A 4 -15.23 -24.77 -11.62
N ASP A 5 -14.45 -24.79 -12.71
CA ASP A 5 -13.14 -24.10 -12.77
C ASP A 5 -13.32 -22.57 -12.76
N ILE A 6 -14.33 -22.06 -13.47
CA ILE A 6 -14.70 -20.63 -13.45
C ILE A 6 -15.16 -20.21 -12.05
N ALA A 7 -16.01 -21.01 -11.39
CA ALA A 7 -16.47 -20.71 -10.04
C ALA A 7 -15.33 -20.81 -9.01
N ALA A 8 -14.42 -21.77 -9.15
CA ALA A 8 -13.25 -21.94 -8.28
C ALA A 8 -12.29 -20.74 -8.37
N THR A 9 -11.95 -20.32 -9.60
CA THR A 9 -11.11 -19.12 -9.81
C THR A 9 -11.78 -17.85 -9.30
N GLY A 10 -13.10 -17.72 -9.46
CA GLY A 10 -13.90 -16.65 -8.87
C GLY A 10 -13.87 -16.64 -7.33
N MET A 11 -14.03 -17.80 -6.69
CA MET A 11 -13.91 -17.93 -5.23
C MET A 11 -12.52 -17.54 -4.73
N GLN A 12 -11.46 -18.03 -5.38
CA GLN A 12 -10.09 -17.71 -4.99
C GLN A 12 -9.79 -16.22 -5.14
N ALA A 13 -10.25 -15.59 -6.22
CA ALA A 13 -10.10 -14.14 -6.41
C ALA A 13 -10.81 -13.35 -5.31
N GLN A 14 -12.04 -13.74 -4.94
CA GLN A 14 -12.78 -13.08 -3.85
C GLN A 14 -12.18 -13.36 -2.47
N GLN A 15 -11.60 -14.54 -2.24
CA GLN A 15 -10.87 -14.84 -1.01
C GLN A 15 -9.69 -13.87 -0.84
N THR A 16 -8.87 -13.69 -1.88
CA THR A 16 -7.78 -12.70 -1.84
C THR A 16 -8.31 -11.28 -1.62
N ASN A 17 -9.46 -10.93 -2.22
CA ASN A 17 -10.09 -9.63 -1.99
C ASN A 17 -10.45 -9.43 -0.52
N VAL A 18 -11.10 -10.42 0.09
CA VAL A 18 -11.46 -10.43 1.51
C VAL A 18 -10.23 -10.31 2.40
N GLU A 19 -9.14 -11.00 2.09
CA GLU A 19 -7.88 -10.92 2.84
C GLU A 19 -7.28 -9.52 2.79
N VAL A 20 -7.25 -8.88 1.61
CA VAL A 20 -6.70 -7.53 1.44
C VAL A 20 -7.57 -6.48 2.15
N ILE A 21 -8.89 -6.54 1.99
CA ILE A 21 -9.82 -5.62 2.68
C ILE A 21 -9.71 -5.81 4.20
N SER A 22 -9.61 -7.05 4.67
CA SER A 22 -9.42 -7.33 6.10
C SER A 22 -8.11 -6.74 6.63
N ASN A 23 -7.04 -6.79 5.83
CA ASN A 23 -5.76 -6.18 6.17
C ASN A 23 -5.86 -4.64 6.23
N ASN A 24 -6.58 -4.02 5.29
CA ASN A 24 -6.83 -2.58 5.29
C ASN A 24 -7.57 -2.17 6.58
N ILE A 25 -8.66 -2.88 6.92
CA ILE A 25 -9.45 -2.62 8.13
C ILE A 25 -8.59 -2.78 9.39
N ALA A 26 -7.77 -3.83 9.47
CA ALA A 26 -6.90 -4.07 10.63
C ALA A 26 -5.86 -2.96 10.82
N ASN A 27 -5.40 -2.34 9.73
CA ASN A 27 -4.39 -1.28 9.74
C ASN A 27 -4.99 0.14 9.65
N MET A 28 -6.27 0.32 9.94
CA MET A 28 -6.93 1.63 9.86
C MET A 28 -6.36 2.67 10.84
N THR A 29 -5.77 2.24 11.96
CA THR A 29 -5.15 3.12 12.95
C THR A 29 -3.62 3.14 12.86
N THR A 30 -3.05 2.36 11.94
CA THR A 30 -1.59 2.28 11.76
C THR A 30 -1.09 3.56 11.09
N THR A 31 -0.13 4.22 11.71
CA THR A 31 0.47 5.47 11.20
C THR A 31 1.24 5.21 9.91
N GLY A 32 1.05 6.06 8.90
CA GLY A 32 1.72 5.93 7.60
C GLY A 32 1.28 4.74 6.74
N TYR A 33 0.26 3.96 7.17
CA TYR A 33 -0.27 2.86 6.36
C TYR A 33 -1.02 3.40 5.13
N LYS A 34 -0.91 2.67 4.02
CA LYS A 34 -1.59 2.98 2.76
C LYS A 34 -2.43 1.78 2.34
N ALA A 35 -3.70 2.04 2.04
CA ALA A 35 -4.67 1.06 1.59
C ALA A 35 -4.16 0.30 0.37
N GLN A 36 -4.41 -1.01 0.35
CA GLN A 36 -4.10 -1.89 -0.76
C GLN A 36 -5.38 -2.25 -1.50
N ARG A 37 -5.27 -2.42 -2.82
CA ARG A 37 -6.38 -2.83 -3.68
C ARG A 37 -5.98 -3.96 -4.60
N VAL A 38 -6.88 -4.91 -4.78
CA VAL A 38 -6.71 -6.03 -5.70
C VAL A 38 -7.17 -5.62 -7.11
N ALA A 39 -6.32 -5.86 -8.11
CA ALA A 39 -6.67 -5.78 -9.51
C ALA A 39 -6.97 -7.20 -10.03
N PHE A 40 -8.14 -7.38 -10.63
CA PHE A 40 -8.53 -8.62 -11.29
C PHE A 40 -8.36 -8.51 -12.81
N GLN A 41 -8.04 -9.63 -13.44
CA GLN A 41 -8.00 -9.76 -14.90
C GLN A 41 -8.78 -11.02 -15.30
N ASP A 42 -9.48 -10.95 -16.43
CA ASP A 42 -10.07 -12.12 -17.05
C ASP A 42 -8.99 -13.11 -17.52
N LEU A 43 -9.37 -14.38 -17.59
CA LEU A 43 -8.54 -15.43 -18.16
C LEU A 43 -8.79 -15.56 -19.67
N LEU A 44 -7.95 -16.35 -20.33
CA LEU A 44 -8.04 -16.58 -21.77
C LEU A 44 -9.45 -17.00 -22.21
N TYR A 45 -9.82 -16.62 -23.42
CA TYR A 45 -11.07 -17.02 -24.05
C TYR A 45 -10.85 -18.27 -24.91
N GLN A 46 -11.77 -19.23 -24.81
CA GLN A 46 -11.82 -20.38 -25.70
C GLN A 46 -12.80 -20.11 -26.85
N ASP A 47 -12.29 -20.04 -28.08
CA ASP A 47 -13.10 -19.97 -29.29
C ASP A 47 -13.69 -21.36 -29.61
N LEU A 48 -14.99 -21.57 -29.36
CA LEU A 48 -15.67 -22.80 -29.79
C LEU A 48 -16.08 -22.74 -31.25
N ARG A 49 -16.41 -21.54 -31.76
CA ARG A 49 -16.66 -21.26 -33.17
C ARG A 49 -16.10 -19.88 -33.48
N ARG A 50 -15.19 -19.78 -34.43
CA ARG A 50 -14.69 -18.48 -34.91
C ARG A 50 -15.75 -17.82 -35.78
N ALA A 51 -16.04 -16.55 -35.52
CA ALA A 51 -16.85 -15.73 -36.42
C ALA A 51 -16.19 -15.75 -37.80
N GLY A 52 -16.97 -15.93 -38.87
CA GLY A 52 -16.41 -16.04 -40.22
C GLY A 52 -16.11 -17.47 -40.72
N SER A 53 -16.29 -18.51 -39.90
CA SER A 53 -16.13 -19.91 -40.36
C SER A 53 -17.32 -20.38 -41.20
N ASN A 54 -17.09 -21.25 -42.18
CA ASN A 54 -18.16 -21.86 -42.98
C ASN A 54 -18.88 -22.93 -42.15
N SER A 55 -20.20 -22.77 -41.98
CA SER A 55 -21.06 -23.69 -41.25
C SER A 55 -21.58 -24.86 -42.12
N SER A 56 -21.33 -24.83 -43.42
CA SER A 56 -21.81 -25.81 -44.40
C SER A 56 -20.91 -25.80 -45.66
N ASP A 57 -20.90 -26.90 -46.42
CA ASP A 57 -20.27 -26.99 -47.77
C ASP A 57 -20.89 -26.00 -48.78
N ALA A 58 -22.01 -25.35 -48.42
CA ALA A 58 -22.67 -24.31 -49.20
C ALA A 58 -22.22 -22.88 -48.87
N GLY A 59 -21.16 -22.69 -48.06
CA GLY A 59 -20.55 -21.37 -47.82
C GLY A 59 -21.32 -20.46 -46.87
N THR A 60 -22.19 -20.99 -45.99
CA THR A 60 -22.88 -20.18 -44.99
C THR A 60 -21.92 -19.75 -43.88
N ILE A 61 -21.71 -18.44 -43.71
CA ILE A 61 -20.76 -17.87 -42.74
C ILE A 61 -21.41 -17.76 -41.36
N VAL A 62 -20.71 -18.17 -40.30
CA VAL A 62 -21.14 -17.99 -38.91
C VAL A 62 -21.08 -16.49 -38.52
N PRO A 63 -22.22 -15.81 -38.25
CA PRO A 63 -22.26 -14.37 -38.01
C PRO A 63 -21.71 -13.96 -36.63
N SER A 64 -21.94 -14.78 -35.60
CA SER A 64 -21.42 -14.59 -34.25
C SER A 64 -20.61 -15.81 -33.83
N GLY A 65 -19.32 -15.60 -33.58
CA GLY A 65 -18.47 -16.61 -32.96
C GLY A 65 -18.93 -16.89 -31.53
N THR A 66 -18.60 -18.08 -31.02
CA THR A 66 -18.88 -18.44 -29.62
C THR A 66 -17.57 -18.44 -28.86
N GLN A 67 -17.41 -17.48 -27.95
CA GLN A 67 -16.26 -17.35 -27.06
C GLN A 67 -16.71 -17.58 -25.62
N ILE A 68 -15.98 -18.41 -24.88
CA ILE A 68 -16.23 -18.66 -23.46
C ILE A 68 -14.99 -18.25 -22.68
N GLY A 69 -15.15 -17.34 -21.72
CA GLY A 69 -14.08 -16.94 -20.81
C GLY A 69 -13.78 -18.04 -19.78
N LEU A 70 -12.50 -18.22 -19.47
CA LEU A 70 -12.03 -19.28 -18.56
C LEU A 70 -12.01 -18.87 -17.07
N GLY A 71 -12.58 -17.71 -16.73
CA GLY A 71 -12.66 -17.22 -15.36
C GLY A 71 -11.85 -15.95 -15.13
N VAL A 72 -11.34 -15.78 -13.91
CA VAL A 72 -10.66 -14.57 -13.43
C VAL A 72 -9.40 -14.94 -12.65
N LYS A 73 -8.38 -14.09 -12.69
CA LYS A 73 -7.20 -14.19 -11.81
C LYS A 73 -6.91 -12.87 -11.11
N THR A 74 -6.26 -12.96 -9.95
CA THR A 74 -5.64 -11.81 -9.30
C THR A 74 -4.39 -11.42 -10.08
N ALA A 75 -4.39 -10.21 -10.64
CA ALA A 75 -3.28 -9.71 -11.47
C ALA A 75 -2.21 -9.02 -10.62
N ALA A 76 -2.64 -8.18 -9.67
CA ALA A 76 -1.75 -7.46 -8.78
C ALA A 76 -2.50 -7.02 -7.52
N ILE A 77 -1.74 -6.83 -6.44
CA ILE A 77 -2.18 -6.07 -5.27
C ILE A 77 -1.30 -4.83 -5.26
N TYR A 78 -1.89 -3.67 -5.43
CA TYR A 78 -1.15 -2.41 -5.48
C TYR A 78 -1.63 -1.47 -4.38
N ARG A 79 -0.74 -0.57 -3.98
CA ARG A 79 -0.97 0.39 -2.90
C ARG A 79 -1.57 1.67 -3.48
N ILE A 80 -2.48 2.28 -2.74
CA ILE A 80 -3.05 3.59 -3.06
C ILE A 80 -2.23 4.65 -2.32
N ASP A 81 -1.28 5.26 -3.01
CA ASP A 81 -0.36 6.26 -2.47
C ASP A 81 -1.02 7.65 -2.38
N GLN A 82 -2.12 7.72 -1.64
CA GLN A 82 -2.76 8.98 -1.26
C GLN A 82 -2.39 9.34 0.18
N GLN A 83 -2.28 10.63 0.47
CA GLN A 83 -2.02 11.11 1.83
C GLN A 83 -3.24 10.84 2.73
N GLY A 84 -2.99 10.30 3.92
CA GLY A 84 -4.01 10.11 4.95
C GLY A 84 -4.29 11.40 5.73
N ASN A 85 -5.18 11.30 6.72
CA ASN A 85 -5.44 12.44 7.61
C ASN A 85 -4.23 12.70 8.51
N LEU A 86 -3.89 13.97 8.73
CA LEU A 86 -2.84 14.36 9.68
C LEU A 86 -3.47 14.55 11.06
N GLN A 87 -2.99 13.80 12.05
CA GLN A 87 -3.45 13.90 13.43
C GLN A 87 -2.39 14.56 14.31
N GLN A 88 -2.78 15.57 15.08
CA GLN A 88 -1.91 16.22 16.03
C GLN A 88 -1.72 15.36 17.29
N THR A 89 -0.48 15.04 17.65
CA THR A 89 -0.12 14.25 18.83
C THR A 89 0.49 15.07 19.95
N ASN A 90 0.89 16.33 19.67
CA ASN A 90 1.60 17.23 20.59
C ASN A 90 2.97 16.72 21.10
N ASN A 91 3.47 15.61 20.58
CA ASN A 91 4.81 15.13 20.86
C ASN A 91 5.82 15.87 19.96
N THR A 92 6.92 16.34 20.52
CA THR A 92 7.90 17.15 19.76
C THR A 92 8.66 16.35 18.72
N LEU A 93 8.79 15.03 18.89
CA LEU A 93 9.53 14.17 17.97
C LEU A 93 8.65 13.52 16.91
N ASP A 94 7.33 13.58 17.08
CA ASP A 94 6.41 13.09 16.06
C ASP A 94 6.44 14.04 14.86
N MET A 95 6.61 13.48 13.66
CA MET A 95 6.75 14.26 12.44
C MET A 95 5.93 13.65 11.31
N ALA A 96 5.07 14.45 10.69
CA ALA A 96 4.36 14.03 9.49
C ALA A 96 4.88 14.77 8.25
N ILE A 97 4.74 14.14 7.08
CA ILE A 97 5.03 14.77 5.79
C ILE A 97 3.72 15.23 5.19
N SER A 98 3.61 16.52 4.88
CA SER A 98 2.52 17.08 4.10
C SER A 98 2.93 17.19 2.64
N GLY A 99 2.27 16.44 1.76
CA GLY A 99 2.66 16.28 0.35
C GLY A 99 3.49 15.03 0.08
N ASN A 100 4.35 15.08 -0.94
CA ASN A 100 5.10 13.92 -1.45
C ASN A 100 6.44 13.74 -0.75
N GLY A 101 6.87 12.49 -0.55
CA GLY A 101 8.13 12.19 0.12
C GLY A 101 8.01 11.07 1.14
N TRP A 102 9.16 10.52 1.51
CA TRP A 102 9.34 9.47 2.50
C TRP A 102 10.48 9.84 3.42
N PHE A 103 10.35 9.51 4.71
CA PHE A 103 11.47 9.55 5.63
C PHE A 103 12.44 8.43 5.31
N GLN A 104 13.73 8.70 5.47
CA GLN A 104 14.80 7.75 5.21
C GLN A 104 15.31 7.22 6.55
N VAL A 105 15.41 5.90 6.69
CA VAL A 105 15.90 5.24 7.89
C VAL A 105 16.96 4.22 7.53
N THR A 106 17.98 4.08 8.36
CA THR A 106 19.05 3.09 8.15
C THR A 106 18.70 1.83 8.93
N LEU A 107 18.52 0.71 8.21
CA LEU A 107 18.35 -0.61 8.79
C LEU A 107 19.65 -1.09 9.46
N PRO A 108 19.61 -2.08 10.38
CA PRO A 108 20.79 -2.66 10.99
C PRO A 108 21.72 -3.34 9.98
N SER A 109 21.19 -3.74 8.82
CA SER A 109 21.96 -4.27 7.70
C SER A 109 22.78 -3.22 6.95
N GLY A 110 22.60 -1.93 7.27
CA GLY A 110 23.20 -0.80 6.56
C GLY A 110 22.43 -0.32 5.33
N GLN A 111 21.32 -0.98 4.97
CA GLN A 111 20.46 -0.54 3.87
C GLN A 111 19.55 0.64 4.29
N THR A 112 19.27 1.55 3.35
CA THR A 112 18.26 2.60 3.57
C THR A 112 16.87 2.05 3.29
N ALA A 113 16.00 2.13 4.28
CA ALA A 113 14.56 1.94 4.13
C ALA A 113 13.83 3.29 4.18
N TYR A 114 12.59 3.26 3.72
CA TYR A 114 11.74 4.42 3.55
C TYR A 114 10.45 4.23 4.35
N THR A 115 9.99 5.26 5.04
CA THR A 115 8.75 5.18 5.84
C THR A 115 7.97 6.48 5.78
N ARG A 116 6.65 6.34 5.91
CA ARG A 116 5.69 7.43 6.13
C ARG A 116 5.28 7.53 7.60
N ASP A 117 5.69 6.57 8.42
CA ASP A 117 5.47 6.59 9.84
C ASP A 117 6.31 7.72 10.46
N GLY A 118 5.60 8.57 11.19
CA GLY A 118 6.13 9.76 11.83
C GLY A 118 6.47 9.58 13.30
N THR A 119 6.30 8.37 13.84
CA THR A 119 6.51 8.09 15.26
C THR A 119 7.99 7.88 15.55
N PHE A 120 8.66 8.97 15.94
CA PHE A 120 10.09 8.94 16.26
C PHE A 120 10.35 9.16 17.75
N GLY A 121 11.44 8.58 18.22
CA GLY A 121 11.96 8.72 19.57
C GLY A 121 13.43 9.13 19.57
N LEU A 122 13.96 9.38 20.76
CA LEU A 122 15.37 9.63 20.98
C LEU A 122 16.04 8.38 21.53
N SER A 123 17.16 8.00 20.90
CA SER A 123 18.05 6.96 21.44
C SER A 123 18.87 7.51 22.62
N PRO A 124 19.49 6.64 23.46
CA PRO A 124 20.39 7.06 24.54
C PRO A 124 21.58 7.91 24.06
N ASN A 125 21.96 7.76 22.79
CA ASN A 125 23.03 8.53 22.15
C ASN A 125 22.54 9.88 21.58
N GLY A 126 21.30 10.28 21.86
CA GLY A 126 20.70 11.52 21.37
C GLY A 126 20.34 11.52 19.88
N THR A 127 20.42 10.37 19.19
CA THR A 127 20.05 10.28 17.77
C THR A 127 18.55 10.01 17.61
N ILE A 128 17.91 10.62 16.62
CA ILE A 128 16.50 10.34 16.28
C ILE A 128 16.38 8.94 15.69
N VAL A 129 15.51 8.13 16.28
CA VAL A 129 15.25 6.75 15.89
C VAL A 129 13.75 6.49 15.70
N THR A 130 13.38 5.49 14.91
CA THR A 130 12.01 4.97 14.85
C THR A 130 11.63 4.23 16.14
N ALA A 131 10.36 3.84 16.29
CA ALA A 131 9.91 2.97 17.37
C ALA A 131 10.72 1.66 17.50
N ASP A 132 11.22 1.13 16.38
CA ASP A 132 12.07 -0.07 16.32
C ASP A 132 13.57 0.21 16.57
N GLY A 133 13.96 1.47 16.80
CA GLY A 133 15.34 1.86 17.06
C GLY A 133 16.20 2.10 15.82
N TYR A 134 15.61 2.17 14.62
CA TYR A 134 16.33 2.46 13.38
C TYR A 134 16.62 3.96 13.26
N VAL A 135 17.85 4.30 12.89
CA VAL A 135 18.30 5.70 12.83
C VAL A 135 17.70 6.41 11.62
N VAL A 136 17.09 7.58 11.85
CA VAL A 136 16.59 8.44 10.77
C VAL A 136 17.76 9.18 10.12
N GLN A 137 17.89 9.10 8.79
CA GLN A 137 18.96 9.79 8.06
C GLN A 137 18.73 11.31 8.03
N PRO A 138 19.81 12.12 8.13
CA PRO A 138 21.24 11.77 8.10
C PRO A 138 21.87 11.36 9.44
N GLY A 139 21.10 10.97 10.46
CA GLY A 139 21.63 10.63 11.78
C GLY A 139 21.84 11.86 12.65
N ILE A 140 20.80 12.70 12.74
CA ILE A 140 20.84 13.95 13.51
C ILE A 140 20.99 13.64 15.00
N GLN A 141 22.04 14.17 15.61
CA GLN A 141 22.29 14.06 17.05
C GLN A 141 21.79 15.30 17.77
N ILE A 142 20.87 15.09 18.71
CA ILE A 142 20.34 16.09 19.62
C ILE A 142 21.19 16.04 20.90
N PRO A 143 21.85 17.15 21.28
CA PRO A 143 22.60 17.23 22.52
C PRO A 143 21.73 16.96 23.75
N THR A 144 22.25 16.21 24.73
CA THR A 144 21.51 15.85 25.96
C THR A 144 21.19 17.05 26.86
N ASN A 145 21.88 18.17 26.66
CA ASN A 145 21.62 19.43 27.35
C ASN A 145 20.57 20.29 26.64
N ALA A 146 19.94 19.84 25.54
CA ALA A 146 18.89 20.60 24.88
C ALA A 146 17.61 20.67 25.75
N THR A 147 17.08 21.88 25.95
CA THR A 147 15.85 22.11 26.72
C THR A 147 14.60 21.92 25.86
N ASN A 148 14.69 22.23 24.56
CA ASN A 148 13.59 22.09 23.61
C ASN A 148 14.13 21.72 22.22
N VAL A 149 13.36 20.95 21.46
CA VAL A 149 13.65 20.55 20.08
C VAL A 149 12.51 21.07 19.19
N THR A 150 12.83 21.93 18.24
CA THR A 150 11.87 22.46 17.27
C THR A 150 12.30 22.09 15.86
N ILE A 151 11.36 21.62 15.06
CA ILE A 151 11.61 21.16 13.70
C ILE A 151 10.77 22.02 12.76
N ASN A 152 11.42 22.74 11.86
CA ASN A 152 10.72 23.63 10.94
C ASN A 152 10.17 22.89 9.71
N ALA A 153 9.35 23.58 8.91
CA ALA A 153 8.74 23.02 7.70
C ALA A 153 9.75 22.54 6.65
N SER A 154 10.97 23.11 6.65
CA SER A 154 12.09 22.69 5.81
C SER A 154 12.91 21.53 6.39
N GLY A 155 12.46 20.92 7.49
CA GLY A 155 13.09 19.79 8.16
C GLY A 155 14.36 20.12 8.93
N GLN A 156 14.67 21.40 9.16
CA GLN A 156 15.80 21.77 10.00
C GLN A 156 15.43 21.50 11.46
N VAL A 157 16.24 20.69 12.11
CA VAL A 157 16.13 20.37 13.52
C VAL A 157 16.93 21.42 14.28
N GLN A 158 16.23 22.21 15.08
CA GLN A 158 16.78 23.26 15.92
C GLN A 158 16.61 22.88 17.38
N VAL A 159 17.62 23.19 18.19
CA VAL A 159 17.63 22.91 19.62
C VAL A 159 17.92 24.19 20.39
N SER A 160 17.23 24.37 21.50
CA SER A 160 17.49 25.46 22.43
C SER A 160 18.33 24.95 23.60
N LEU A 161 19.53 25.49 23.78
CA LEU A 161 20.40 25.14 24.90
C LEU A 161 20.19 26.09 26.09
N PRO A 162 20.35 25.62 27.34
CA PRO A 162 20.36 26.46 28.53
C PRO A 162 21.38 27.60 28.38
N GLY A 163 20.92 28.84 28.54
CA GLY A 163 21.78 30.04 28.45
C GLY A 163 21.92 30.64 27.05
N GLN A 164 21.33 30.06 26.00
CA GLN A 164 21.20 30.69 24.69
C GLN A 164 19.74 30.99 24.35
N THR A 165 19.46 32.23 23.93
CA THR A 165 18.13 32.66 23.48
C THR A 165 17.87 32.33 22.00
N ALA A 166 18.92 32.09 21.20
CA ALA A 166 18.80 31.71 19.81
C ALA A 166 18.88 30.17 19.64
N PRO A 167 17.93 29.54 18.94
CA PRO A 167 18.00 28.12 18.62
C PRO A 167 19.21 27.80 17.72
N GLN A 168 19.94 26.73 18.03
CA GLN A 168 21.03 26.23 17.20
C GLN A 168 20.50 25.13 16.26
N THR A 169 20.84 25.20 14.97
CA THR A 169 20.50 24.13 14.01
C THR A 169 21.50 22.98 14.16
N VAL A 170 21.02 21.78 14.45
CA VAL A 170 21.84 20.56 14.62
C VAL A 170 21.89 19.69 13.37
N GLY A 171 20.91 19.86 12.47
CA GLY A 171 20.87 19.13 11.21
C GLY A 171 19.61 19.44 10.41
N GLN A 172 19.52 18.84 9.23
CA GLN A 172 18.36 18.94 8.37
C GLN A 172 17.98 17.54 7.89
N LEU A 173 16.69 17.20 8.03
CA LEU A 173 16.11 15.98 7.50
C LEU A 173 16.07 16.04 5.98
N GLN A 174 16.19 14.87 5.35
CA GLN A 174 16.06 14.73 3.90
C GLN A 174 14.91 13.77 3.60
N LEU A 175 14.05 14.17 2.67
CA LEU A 175 13.01 13.31 2.15
C LEU A 175 13.49 12.63 0.88
N ALA A 176 13.02 11.41 0.65
CA ALA A 176 13.16 10.73 -0.63
C ALA A 176 11.82 10.71 -1.36
N VAL A 177 11.84 10.99 -2.66
CA VAL A 177 10.69 10.80 -3.56
C VAL A 177 11.08 9.78 -4.62
N PHE A 178 10.14 8.93 -5.01
CA PHE A 178 10.32 7.97 -6.08
C PHE A 178 9.49 8.35 -7.30
N PRO A 179 9.97 8.05 -8.52
CA PRO A 179 9.14 8.13 -9.71
C PRO A 179 7.91 7.22 -9.63
N ASN A 180 8.01 6.07 -8.97
CA ASN A 180 6.93 5.11 -8.81
C ASN A 180 6.89 4.54 -7.38
N ASP A 181 6.06 5.14 -6.51
CA ASP A 181 5.91 4.70 -5.12
C ASP A 181 5.32 3.27 -5.01
N ALA A 182 4.45 2.86 -5.94
CA ALA A 182 3.84 1.53 -5.95
C ALA A 182 4.86 0.40 -6.20
N GLY A 183 6.04 0.72 -6.75
CA GLY A 183 7.13 -0.22 -6.95
C GLY A 183 7.93 -0.54 -5.68
N LEU A 184 7.70 0.17 -4.58
CA LEU A 184 8.41 -0.05 -3.32
C LEU A 184 8.01 -1.39 -2.66
N ALA A 185 9.00 -2.14 -2.20
CA ALA A 185 8.77 -3.42 -1.52
C ALA A 185 8.57 -3.21 -0.01
N ALA A 186 7.44 -3.65 0.53
CA ALA A 186 7.20 -3.63 1.98
C ALA A 186 8.10 -4.68 2.68
N GLN A 187 8.76 -4.30 3.77
CA GLN A 187 9.54 -5.20 4.62
C GLN A 187 8.85 -5.51 5.97
N GLY A 188 7.69 -4.91 6.23
CA GLY A 188 7.05 -4.90 7.55
C GLY A 188 7.44 -3.68 8.38
N GLY A 189 6.75 -3.42 9.49
CA GLY A 189 7.00 -2.24 10.35
C GLY A 189 6.81 -0.90 9.63
N ASN A 190 5.93 -0.85 8.62
CA ASN A 190 5.73 0.32 7.75
C ASN A 190 7.00 0.77 6.99
N LEU A 191 7.99 -0.13 6.87
CA LEU A 191 9.22 0.11 6.14
C LEU A 191 9.11 -0.39 4.70
N PHE A 192 9.69 0.40 3.80
CA PHE A 192 9.74 0.14 2.38
C PHE A 192 11.18 0.13 1.89
N LEU A 193 11.51 -0.81 1.00
CA LEU A 193 12.78 -0.84 0.29
C LEU A 193 12.59 -0.44 -1.17
N GLN A 194 13.62 0.20 -1.69
CA GLN A 194 13.73 0.49 -3.12
C GLN A 194 13.81 -0.80 -3.92
N THR A 195 13.14 -0.83 -5.07
CA THR A 195 13.26 -1.91 -6.05
C THR A 195 13.63 -1.34 -7.43
N ALA A 196 13.87 -2.22 -8.41
CA ALA A 196 14.01 -1.81 -9.79
C ALA A 196 12.73 -1.15 -10.36
N ALA A 197 11.55 -1.52 -9.84
CA ALA A 197 10.26 -0.99 -10.29
C ALA A 197 9.93 0.38 -9.69
N SER A 198 10.49 0.74 -8.53
CA SER A 198 10.30 2.07 -7.92
C SER A 198 11.13 3.16 -8.60
N GLY A 199 12.22 2.77 -9.26
CA GLY A 199 13.25 3.69 -9.74
C GLY A 199 14.20 4.14 -8.62
N ASN A 200 15.11 5.05 -8.95
CA ASN A 200 16.08 5.59 -8.00
C ASN A 200 15.45 6.68 -7.12
N PRO A 201 15.74 6.72 -5.81
CA PRO A 201 15.29 7.77 -4.92
C PRO A 201 15.93 9.09 -5.32
N VAL A 202 15.10 10.13 -5.43
CA VAL A 202 15.58 11.51 -5.49
C VAL A 202 15.46 12.08 -4.09
N THR A 203 16.60 12.40 -3.46
CA THR A 203 16.63 12.98 -2.12
C THR A 203 16.69 14.50 -2.19
N GLY A 204 16.04 15.16 -1.24
CA GLY A 204 16.00 16.61 -1.17
C GLY A 204 15.56 17.11 0.19
N ALA A 205 15.75 18.41 0.41
CA ALA A 205 15.24 19.07 1.61
C ALA A 205 13.70 19.16 1.54
N PRO A 206 12.99 18.97 2.66
CA PRO A 206 11.58 19.31 2.75
C PRO A 206 11.33 20.76 2.31
N SER A 207 10.16 21.02 1.74
CA SER A 207 9.75 22.31 1.15
C SER A 207 10.48 22.73 -0.13
N ALA A 208 11.43 21.93 -0.65
CA ALA A 208 11.99 22.14 -1.98
C ALA A 208 10.96 21.77 -3.08
N PRO A 209 11.08 22.32 -4.32
CA PRO A 209 10.18 21.98 -5.41
C PRO A 209 10.12 20.47 -5.65
N GLY A 210 8.91 19.89 -5.60
CA GLY A 210 8.68 18.44 -5.75
C GLY A 210 8.69 17.65 -4.44
N PHE A 211 9.04 18.27 -3.31
CA PHE A 211 9.03 17.66 -1.98
C PHE A 211 7.94 18.26 -1.10
N GLY A 212 7.39 17.43 -0.22
CA GLY A 212 6.48 17.84 0.84
C GLY A 212 7.18 18.63 1.94
N THR A 213 6.37 19.21 2.83
CA THR A 213 6.85 19.89 4.04
C THR A 213 6.78 18.96 5.24
N VAL A 214 7.64 19.17 6.24
CA VAL A 214 7.58 18.43 7.50
C VAL A 214 6.73 19.21 8.51
N MET A 215 5.82 18.52 9.19
CA MET A 215 4.99 19.07 10.25
C MET A 215 5.33 18.38 11.57
N GLN A 216 5.91 19.15 12.50
CA GLN A 216 6.23 18.70 13.85
C GLN A 216 4.96 18.58 14.71
N GLY A 217 4.87 17.55 15.54
CA GLY A 217 3.73 17.31 16.43
C GLY A 217 2.53 16.67 15.75
N PHE A 218 2.72 16.15 14.53
CA PHE A 218 1.71 15.47 13.76
C PHE A 218 2.19 14.08 13.36
N VAL A 219 1.25 13.14 13.24
CA VAL A 219 1.45 11.85 12.59
C VAL A 219 0.48 11.72 11.43
N GLU A 220 0.89 11.02 10.37
CA GLU A 220 -0.01 10.68 9.27
C GLU A 220 -0.78 9.40 9.64
N ASN A 221 -2.11 9.47 9.68
CA ASN A 221 -2.96 8.29 9.84
C ASN A 221 -3.09 7.52 8.53
N SER A 222 -3.56 6.29 8.65
CA SER A 222 -3.95 5.48 7.50
C SER A 222 -4.93 6.21 6.58
N ASN A 223 -4.80 6.02 5.26
CA ASN A 223 -5.76 6.54 4.28
C ASN A 223 -6.96 5.60 4.06
N VAL A 224 -7.09 4.55 4.89
CA VAL A 224 -8.18 3.58 4.82
C VAL A 224 -9.50 4.19 5.30
N ASN A 225 -10.55 4.09 4.48
CA ASN A 225 -11.91 4.45 4.88
C ASN A 225 -12.71 3.20 5.28
N VAL A 226 -12.86 2.99 6.58
CA VAL A 226 -13.54 1.82 7.16
C VAL A 226 -14.94 1.60 6.60
N VAL A 227 -15.70 2.67 6.36
CA VAL A 227 -17.07 2.52 5.87
C VAL A 227 -17.07 1.93 4.47
N SER A 228 -16.17 2.41 3.60
CA SER A 228 -15.99 1.85 2.26
C SER A 228 -15.47 0.42 2.31
N GLU A 229 -14.43 0.16 3.11
CA GLU A 229 -13.85 -1.18 3.23
C GLU A 229 -14.86 -2.21 3.77
N VAL A 230 -15.71 -1.85 4.73
CA VAL A 230 -16.75 -2.76 5.25
C VAL A 230 -17.83 -3.01 4.18
N THR A 231 -18.21 -2.00 3.39
CA THR A 231 -19.13 -2.23 2.27
C THR A 231 -18.51 -3.13 1.21
N ASP A 232 -17.23 -2.91 0.87
CA ASP A 232 -16.50 -3.72 -0.10
C ASP A 232 -16.34 -5.17 0.42
N LEU A 233 -16.07 -5.34 1.71
CA LEU A 233 -16.00 -6.65 2.37
C LEU A 233 -17.31 -7.43 2.23
N ILE A 234 -18.45 -6.77 2.50
CA ILE A 234 -19.77 -7.39 2.37
C ILE A 234 -20.03 -7.79 0.91
N THR A 235 -19.64 -6.95 -0.06
CA THR A 235 -19.79 -7.29 -1.48
C THR A 235 -18.90 -8.46 -1.91
N ALA A 236 -17.65 -8.50 -1.41
CA ALA A 236 -16.71 -9.58 -1.69
C ALA A 236 -17.18 -10.91 -1.07
N GLN A 237 -17.69 -10.88 0.16
CA GLN A 237 -18.30 -12.05 0.81
C GLN A 237 -19.52 -12.56 0.05
N ARG A 238 -20.44 -11.68 -0.34
CA ARG A 238 -21.60 -12.07 -1.18
C ARG A 238 -21.16 -12.64 -2.52
N ALA A 239 -20.11 -12.09 -3.14
CA ALA A 239 -19.57 -12.63 -4.38
C ALA A 239 -18.96 -14.03 -4.19
N TYR A 240 -18.25 -14.26 -3.09
CA TYR A 240 -17.75 -15.58 -2.71
C TYR A 240 -18.91 -16.58 -2.49
N ASP A 241 -19.94 -16.19 -1.74
CA ASP A 241 -21.13 -17.02 -1.48
C ASP A 241 -21.85 -17.37 -2.78
N MET A 242 -22.04 -16.42 -3.69
CA MET A 242 -22.64 -16.66 -5.01
C MET A 242 -21.82 -17.68 -5.83
N ASN A 243 -20.50 -17.57 -5.83
CA ASN A 243 -19.65 -18.55 -6.51
C ASN A 243 -19.76 -19.95 -5.87
N SER A 244 -19.90 -20.04 -4.54
CA SER A 244 -20.12 -21.32 -3.85
C SER A 244 -21.46 -21.98 -4.21
N GLN A 245 -22.51 -21.17 -4.43
CA GLN A 245 -23.81 -21.64 -4.90
C GLN A 245 -23.73 -22.18 -6.32
N VAL A 246 -22.94 -21.56 -7.20
CA VAL A 246 -22.68 -22.07 -8.57
C VAL A 246 -22.01 -23.45 -8.51
N VAL A 247 -21.03 -23.66 -7.62
CA VAL A 247 -20.41 -24.97 -7.40
C VAL A 247 -21.44 -26.00 -6.93
N THR A 248 -22.29 -25.62 -5.97
CA THR A 248 -23.33 -26.49 -5.42
C THR A 248 -24.36 -26.89 -6.49
N ALA A 249 -24.85 -25.93 -7.28
CA ALA A 249 -25.77 -26.19 -8.38
C ALA A 249 -25.14 -27.10 -9.46
N THR A 250 -23.85 -26.89 -9.74
CA THR A 250 -23.11 -27.73 -10.70
C THR A 250 -22.95 -29.17 -10.19
N ASN A 251 -22.69 -29.34 -8.89
CA ASN A 251 -22.63 -30.67 -8.25
C ASN A 251 -24.00 -31.37 -8.25
N GLN A 252 -25.09 -30.63 -8.03
CA GLN A 252 -26.45 -31.18 -8.12
C GLN A 252 -26.74 -31.68 -9.54
N MET A 253 -26.40 -30.91 -10.58
CA MET A 253 -26.54 -31.36 -11.98
C MET A 253 -25.73 -32.63 -12.26
N LEU A 254 -24.50 -32.71 -11.77
CA LEU A 254 -23.67 -33.93 -11.89
C LEU A 254 -24.32 -35.13 -11.18
N SER A 255 -24.84 -34.94 -9.97
CA SER A 255 -25.53 -36.01 -9.24
C SER A 255 -26.80 -36.49 -9.94
N THR A 256 -27.55 -35.60 -10.61
CA THR A 256 -28.71 -36.04 -11.40
C THR A 256 -28.30 -36.81 -12.65
N LEU A 257 -27.16 -36.48 -13.26
CA LEU A 257 -26.62 -37.19 -14.41
C LEU A 257 -26.10 -38.58 -14.06
N THR A 258 -25.54 -38.78 -12.86
CA THR A 258 -25.04 -40.09 -12.42
C THR A 258 -26.14 -41.01 -11.88
N GLN A 259 -27.32 -40.49 -11.59
CA GLN A 259 -28.50 -41.25 -11.15
C GLN A 259 -29.40 -41.70 -12.32
N LEU A 260 -29.11 -41.25 -13.54
CA LEU A 260 -29.68 -41.76 -14.80
C LEU A 260 -28.83 -42.93 -15.33
#